data_AF-A0A533XRF9-F1
#
_entry.id   AF-A0A533XRF9-F1
#
_cell.length_a   1.000
_cell.length_b   1.000
_cell.length_c   1.000
_cell.angle_alpha   90.00
_cell.angle_beta   90.00
_cell.angle_gamma   90.00
#
_symmetry.space_group_name_H-M   'P 1'
#
loop_
_entity.id
_entity.type
_entity.pdbx_description
1 polymer ?
#
loop_
_entity_poly.entity_id
_entity_poly.type
_entity_poly.pdbx_seq_one_letter_code
_entity_poly.pdbx_strand_id
1 'polypeptide(L)'
;MAHTYTPGLTVTPRTIVSKRRVLPLPGTVLVDAGAVVTSAAVVARAELPGKVHVMNLVNQLGILPEDLPDYMVKREGDRVQQGDILAETKSFLKWFKTQVRAPITGTVETISTTTGQVILREPPQQVKLFAFLDGTVAEVLPGQGVRVETTCALIQGIFGIGGETWGSLVLGVASPEEDVTAAHFTSAHAGKIVVGGAFVGAEALVRAKAVGVKGIVVGGMDDKDLRTLLGYDLGVAITGTETVGFTLVLTEGFGRIPMAHRTFELLRKLDGRKTSLSGATQIRAGVIRPEIIVPLAPGEQIQGIEAGQSGEARGGVKVGDPVRVIRVPFFGRIGRVVGLPSDLQMIPTESRVRVMEVQFTDGSRAVIPRANIEVIEG
;
A
#
# COMPACT_ATOMS: atom_id res chain seq x y z
N MET A 1 0.17 28.60 -9.66
CA MET A 1 0.47 28.07 -11.00
C MET A 1 0.37 26.56 -10.94
N ALA A 2 -0.31 25.92 -11.89
CA ALA A 2 -0.46 24.46 -11.89
C ALA A 2 0.91 23.79 -12.17
N HIS A 3 1.58 23.34 -11.11
CA HIS A 3 2.77 22.50 -11.23
C HIS A 3 2.37 21.24 -11.99
N THR A 4 2.96 21.06 -13.17
CA THR A 4 2.64 19.93 -14.04
C THR A 4 3.40 18.72 -13.53
N TYR A 5 2.67 17.66 -13.21
CA TYR A 5 3.20 16.35 -12.81
C TYR A 5 4.29 15.91 -13.78
N THR A 6 5.53 15.87 -13.29
CA THR A 6 6.55 15.05 -13.94
C THR A 6 6.78 13.86 -13.03
N PRO A 7 6.50 12.64 -13.50
CA PRO A 7 6.78 11.46 -12.70
C PRO A 7 8.27 11.43 -12.37
N GLY A 8 8.60 11.25 -11.10
CA GLY A 8 9.95 11.02 -10.61
C GLY A 8 9.82 10.22 -9.32
N LEU A 9 10.74 9.29 -9.10
CA LEU A 9 10.84 8.59 -7.83
C LEU A 9 11.70 9.44 -6.90
N THR A 10 11.18 9.74 -5.73
CA THR A 10 11.94 10.48 -4.73
C THR A 10 12.96 9.57 -4.06
N VAL A 11 14.24 9.93 -4.11
CA VAL A 11 15.31 9.26 -3.36
C VAL A 11 16.10 10.34 -2.64
N THR A 12 15.66 10.66 -1.42
CA THR A 12 16.22 11.76 -0.63
C THR A 12 16.85 11.22 0.66
N PRO A 13 18.17 11.39 0.86
CA PRO A 13 18.84 10.92 2.07
C PRO A 13 18.31 11.56 3.37
N ARG A 14 17.82 12.80 3.31
CA ARG A 14 17.21 13.49 4.44
C ARG A 14 16.12 14.45 3.96
N THR A 15 14.91 14.28 4.47
CA THR A 15 13.77 15.17 4.25
C THR A 15 12.83 15.14 5.45
N ILE A 16 11.80 15.97 5.45
CA ILE A 16 10.71 15.90 6.42
C ILE A 16 9.48 15.33 5.70
N VAL A 17 8.97 14.21 6.19
CA VAL A 17 7.72 13.61 5.71
C VAL A 17 6.60 13.95 6.68
N SER A 18 5.53 14.56 6.17
CA SER A 18 4.25 14.74 6.87
C SER A 18 3.24 13.71 6.34
N LYS A 19 2.81 12.76 7.17
CA LYS A 19 1.74 11.81 6.83
C LYS A 19 0.47 12.09 7.58
N ARG A 20 -0.59 12.31 6.81
CA ARG A 20 -1.96 12.32 7.32
C ARG A 20 -2.41 10.88 7.56
N ARG A 21 -2.80 10.57 8.80
CA ARG A 21 -3.32 9.28 9.27
C ARG A 21 -4.80 9.50 9.56
N VAL A 22 -5.69 8.83 8.85
CA VAL A 22 -7.14 9.06 8.94
C VAL A 22 -7.90 7.74 9.02
N LEU A 23 -8.88 7.69 9.91
CA LEU A 23 -9.83 6.59 10.03
C LEU A 23 -10.82 6.58 8.85
N PRO A 24 -11.28 5.40 8.43
CA PRO A 24 -12.27 5.29 7.35
C PRO A 24 -13.67 5.79 7.76
N LEU A 25 -13.93 5.89 9.06
CA LEU A 25 -15.17 6.41 9.66
C LEU A 25 -14.82 7.32 10.84
N PRO A 26 -15.74 8.19 11.28
CA PRO A 26 -15.57 8.93 12.52
C PRO A 26 -15.24 8.02 13.70
N GLY A 27 -14.32 8.45 14.55
CA GLY A 27 -13.86 7.70 15.71
C GLY A 27 -13.21 8.58 16.76
N THR A 28 -12.33 7.98 17.56
CA THR A 28 -11.66 8.65 18.68
C THR A 28 -10.16 8.76 18.40
N VAL A 29 -9.63 9.99 18.47
CA VAL A 29 -8.18 10.23 18.46
C VAL A 29 -7.65 10.01 19.87
N LEU A 30 -6.50 9.34 19.99
CA LEU A 30 -5.95 8.83 21.25
C LEU A 30 -4.66 9.54 21.67
N VAL A 31 -4.21 10.53 20.91
CA VAL A 31 -2.98 11.28 21.13
C VAL A 31 -3.21 12.77 20.87
N ASP A 32 -2.40 13.60 21.53
CA ASP A 32 -2.45 15.06 21.41
C ASP A 32 -1.41 15.61 20.42
N ALA A 33 -1.60 16.84 19.97
CA ALA A 33 -0.61 17.56 19.19
C ALA A 33 0.69 17.76 20.00
N GLY A 34 1.83 17.59 19.35
CA GLY A 34 3.16 17.60 19.98
C GLY A 34 3.60 16.26 20.58
N ALA A 35 2.74 15.24 20.63
CA ALA A 35 3.11 13.94 21.14
C ALA A 35 4.15 13.24 20.24
N VAL A 36 5.17 12.64 20.86
CA VAL A 36 6.12 11.76 20.17
C VAL A 36 5.54 10.35 20.11
N VAL A 37 5.48 9.78 18.91
CA VAL A 37 4.87 8.47 18.64
C VAL A 37 5.84 7.54 17.93
N THR A 38 5.68 6.24 18.15
CA THR A 38 6.35 5.20 17.36
C THR A 38 5.41 4.69 16.27
N SER A 39 5.95 4.05 15.24
CA SER A 39 5.23 3.45 14.13
C SER A 39 4.09 2.53 14.57
N ALA A 40 4.28 1.83 15.69
CA ALA A 40 3.31 0.90 16.28
C ALA A 40 2.29 1.56 17.23
N ALA A 41 2.43 2.85 17.53
CA ALA A 41 1.50 3.56 18.38
C ALA A 41 0.13 3.67 17.70
N VAL A 42 -0.93 3.32 18.43
CA VAL A 42 -2.30 3.51 17.97
C VAL A 42 -2.69 4.96 18.23
N VAL A 43 -2.86 5.73 17.16
CA VAL A 43 -3.13 7.18 17.23
C VAL A 43 -4.61 7.50 17.18
N ALA A 44 -5.42 6.60 16.61
CA ALA A 44 -6.88 6.71 16.64
C ALA A 44 -7.54 5.34 16.53
N ARG A 45 -8.82 5.25 16.87
CA ARG A 45 -9.63 4.04 16.70
C ARG A 45 -11.06 4.36 16.28
N ALA A 46 -11.69 3.46 15.54
CA ALA A 46 -13.11 3.50 15.20
C ALA A 46 -13.74 2.11 15.34
N GLU A 47 -15.06 2.05 15.40
CA GLU A 47 -15.82 0.81 15.31
C GLU A 47 -16.43 0.70 13.92
N LEU A 48 -15.97 -0.28 13.13
CA LEU A 48 -16.61 -0.62 11.87
C LEU A 48 -17.87 -1.45 12.15
N PRO A 49 -19.02 -1.10 11.55
CA PRO A 49 -20.19 -1.95 11.60
C PRO A 49 -19.87 -3.35 11.11
N GLY A 50 -20.38 -4.37 11.81
CA GLY A 50 -20.18 -5.76 11.38
C GLY A 50 -20.85 -6.04 10.05
N LYS A 51 -20.35 -7.07 9.36
CA LYS A 51 -20.86 -7.49 8.06
C LYS A 51 -22.32 -7.89 8.15
N VAL A 52 -23.08 -7.49 7.14
CA VAL A 52 -24.50 -7.80 7.01
C VAL A 52 -24.67 -9.08 6.20
N HIS A 53 -25.52 -9.98 6.70
CA HIS A 53 -25.91 -11.22 6.04
C HIS A 53 -27.42 -11.22 5.85
N VAL A 54 -27.85 -11.23 4.60
CA VAL A 54 -29.27 -11.25 4.24
C VAL A 54 -29.67 -12.69 3.96
N MET A 55 -30.67 -13.19 4.68
CA MET A 55 -31.21 -14.52 4.51
C MET A 55 -32.66 -14.47 4.05
N ASN A 56 -32.98 -15.18 2.97
CA ASN A 56 -34.36 -15.36 2.53
C ASN A 56 -34.96 -16.59 3.24
N LEU A 57 -35.61 -16.36 4.38
CA LEU A 57 -36.18 -17.44 5.20
C LEU A 57 -37.49 -17.97 4.62
N VAL A 58 -38.29 -17.13 3.97
CA VAL A 58 -39.56 -17.56 3.37
C VAL A 58 -39.36 -18.63 2.31
N ASN A 59 -38.33 -18.50 1.45
CA ASN A 59 -38.01 -19.53 0.45
C ASN A 59 -37.47 -20.82 1.09
N GLN A 60 -36.75 -20.71 2.22
CA GLN A 60 -36.21 -21.88 2.92
C GLN A 60 -37.27 -22.64 3.72
N LEU A 61 -38.27 -21.94 4.24
CA LEU A 61 -39.37 -22.50 5.03
C LEU A 61 -40.61 -22.84 4.18
N GLY A 62 -40.73 -22.28 2.97
CA GLY A 62 -41.90 -22.47 2.11
C GLY A 62 -43.16 -21.77 2.60
N ILE A 63 -43.02 -20.56 3.17
CA ILE A 63 -44.11 -19.77 3.78
C ILE A 63 -44.27 -18.41 3.10
N LEU A 64 -45.35 -17.69 3.42
CA LEU A 64 -45.53 -16.31 2.97
C LEU A 64 -44.77 -15.33 3.89
N PRO A 65 -44.34 -14.16 3.37
CA PRO A 65 -43.66 -13.12 4.17
C PRO A 65 -44.41 -12.68 5.43
N GLU A 66 -45.74 -12.60 5.35
CA GLU A 66 -46.62 -12.23 6.47
C GLU A 66 -46.60 -13.24 7.62
N ASP A 67 -46.37 -14.51 7.32
CA ASP A 67 -46.32 -15.59 8.31
C ASP A 67 -44.95 -15.69 8.99
N LEU A 68 -43.89 -15.10 8.40
CA LEU A 68 -42.51 -15.25 8.89
C LEU A 68 -42.36 -15.04 10.41
N PRO A 69 -42.95 -14.02 11.05
CA PRO A 69 -42.83 -13.81 12.50
C PRO A 69 -43.28 -15.00 13.34
N ASP A 70 -44.27 -15.78 12.88
CA ASP A 70 -44.79 -16.94 13.62
C ASP A 70 -43.84 -18.14 13.62
N TYR A 71 -42.91 -18.18 12.68
CA TYR A 71 -41.93 -19.25 12.49
C TYR A 71 -40.56 -18.88 13.07
N MET A 72 -40.34 -17.60 13.39
CA MET A 72 -39.10 -17.12 13.98
C MET A 72 -38.95 -17.61 15.43
N VAL A 73 -37.83 -18.27 15.71
CA VAL A 73 -37.39 -18.65 17.06
C VAL A 73 -36.65 -17.50 17.73
N LYS A 74 -35.94 -16.69 16.94
CA LYS A 74 -35.17 -15.50 17.38
C LYS A 74 -35.88 -14.22 16.94
N ARG A 75 -35.88 -13.21 17.81
CA ARG A 75 -36.51 -11.90 17.56
C ARG A 75 -35.46 -10.88 17.14
N GLU A 76 -35.91 -9.78 16.56
CA GLU A 76 -35.06 -8.61 16.35
C GLU A 76 -34.40 -8.18 17.67
N GLY A 77 -33.11 -7.88 17.62
CA GLY A 77 -32.27 -7.59 18.78
C GLY A 77 -31.66 -8.81 19.47
N ASP A 78 -32.10 -10.03 19.17
CA ASP A 78 -31.55 -11.22 19.81
C ASP A 78 -30.14 -11.55 19.28
N ARG A 79 -29.27 -11.96 20.21
CA ARG A 79 -27.97 -12.54 19.87
C ARG A 79 -28.13 -13.99 19.40
N VAL A 80 -27.30 -14.34 18.41
CA VAL A 80 -27.24 -15.66 17.80
C VAL A 80 -25.79 -16.12 17.69
N GLN A 81 -25.55 -17.40 17.88
CA GLN A 81 -24.30 -18.07 17.52
C GLN A 81 -24.45 -18.81 16.19
N GLN A 82 -23.35 -18.98 15.47
CA GLN A 82 -23.36 -19.81 14.27
C GLN A 82 -23.91 -21.20 14.57
N GLY A 83 -24.92 -21.62 13.81
CA GLY A 83 -25.62 -22.90 13.99
C GLY A 83 -26.87 -22.83 14.87
N ASP A 84 -27.14 -21.73 15.57
CA ASP A 84 -28.37 -21.52 16.32
C ASP A 84 -29.60 -21.62 15.40
N ILE A 85 -30.71 -22.15 15.91
CA ILE A 85 -31.97 -22.17 15.15
C ILE A 85 -32.54 -20.74 15.13
N LEU A 86 -32.69 -20.18 13.93
CA LEU A 86 -33.30 -18.87 13.69
C LEU A 86 -34.81 -18.95 13.55
N ALA A 87 -35.27 -19.96 12.82
CA ALA A 87 -36.68 -20.20 12.54
C ALA A 87 -36.93 -21.70 12.34
N GLU A 88 -38.13 -22.14 12.70
CA GLU A 88 -38.56 -23.52 12.49
C GLU A 88 -40.04 -23.65 12.14
N THR A 89 -40.39 -24.69 11.38
CA THR A 89 -41.80 -25.01 11.10
C THR A 89 -42.49 -25.66 12.30
N LYS A 90 -43.71 -25.22 12.60
CA LYS A 90 -44.58 -25.81 13.62
C LYS A 90 -45.27 -27.05 13.06
N SER A 91 -44.57 -28.19 13.03
CA SER A 91 -45.16 -29.49 12.63
C SER A 91 -45.46 -30.36 13.85
N PHE A 92 -46.65 -30.99 13.86
CA PHE A 92 -47.11 -31.88 14.94
C PHE A 92 -46.34 -33.22 14.99
N LEU A 93 -45.67 -33.62 13.90
CA LEU A 93 -44.72 -34.75 13.88
C LEU A 93 -43.27 -34.22 13.84
N LYS A 94 -42.47 -34.58 14.86
CA LYS A 94 -41.05 -34.18 15.02
C LYS A 94 -40.14 -34.47 13.81
N TRP A 95 -40.54 -35.38 12.92
CA TRP A 95 -39.75 -35.84 11.76
C TRP A 95 -39.85 -34.93 10.53
N PHE A 96 -40.73 -33.92 10.54
CA PHE A 96 -40.95 -33.00 9.42
C PHE A 96 -40.65 -31.53 9.75
N LYS A 97 -39.82 -31.27 10.77
CA LYS A 97 -39.41 -29.90 11.12
C LYS A 97 -38.31 -29.41 10.19
N THR A 98 -38.58 -28.36 9.43
CA THR A 98 -37.55 -27.60 8.72
C THR A 98 -36.95 -26.60 9.68
N GLN A 99 -35.63 -26.61 9.83
CA GLN A 99 -34.89 -25.68 10.69
C GLN A 99 -33.96 -24.84 9.84
N VAL A 100 -34.09 -23.52 9.95
CA VAL A 100 -33.13 -22.59 9.38
C VAL A 100 -32.16 -22.18 10.48
N ARG A 101 -30.86 -22.35 10.23
CA ARG A 101 -29.80 -22.08 11.20
C ARG A 101 -29.05 -20.80 10.86
N ALA A 102 -28.54 -20.13 11.89
CA ALA A 102 -27.73 -18.94 11.74
C ALA A 102 -26.39 -19.28 11.05
N PRO A 103 -26.05 -18.62 9.92
CA PRO A 103 -24.78 -18.81 9.24
C PRO A 103 -23.62 -18.13 9.97
N ILE A 104 -23.92 -17.24 10.92
CA ILE A 104 -22.96 -16.40 11.64
C ILE A 104 -23.26 -16.31 13.14
N THR A 105 -22.25 -15.90 13.90
CA THR A 105 -22.42 -15.35 15.25
C THR A 105 -22.65 -13.85 15.15
N GLY A 106 -23.72 -13.32 15.76
CA GLY A 106 -24.12 -11.93 15.60
C GLY A 106 -25.44 -11.59 16.28
N THR A 107 -26.17 -10.63 15.69
CA THR A 107 -27.49 -10.17 16.16
C THR A 107 -28.49 -10.24 15.01
N VAL A 108 -29.74 -10.59 15.32
CA VAL A 108 -30.86 -10.42 14.38
C VAL A 108 -31.19 -8.93 14.30
N GLU A 109 -30.88 -8.29 13.18
CA GLU A 109 -31.04 -6.84 13.02
C GLU A 109 -32.44 -6.48 12.54
N THR A 110 -32.98 -7.24 11.59
CA THR A 110 -34.30 -6.97 11.00
C THR A 110 -34.97 -8.26 10.54
N ILE A 111 -36.27 -8.37 10.73
CA ILE A 111 -37.16 -9.41 10.24
C ILE A 111 -38.22 -8.71 9.37
N SER A 112 -38.03 -8.74 8.06
CA SER A 112 -38.92 -8.05 7.12
C SER A 112 -40.12 -8.92 6.75
N THR A 113 -41.32 -8.52 7.20
CA THR A 113 -42.59 -9.15 6.81
C THR A 113 -43.04 -8.79 5.40
N THR A 114 -42.40 -7.80 4.75
CA THR A 114 -42.68 -7.44 3.35
C THR A 114 -41.88 -8.28 2.37
N THR A 115 -40.58 -8.47 2.64
CA THR A 115 -39.67 -9.20 1.73
C THR A 115 -39.44 -10.65 2.16
N GLY A 116 -39.83 -11.03 3.37
CA GLY A 116 -39.59 -12.36 3.91
C GLY A 116 -38.11 -12.63 4.26
N GLN A 117 -37.32 -11.56 4.38
CA GLN A 117 -35.89 -11.63 4.63
C GLN A 117 -35.58 -11.34 6.09
N VAL A 118 -34.60 -12.07 6.62
CA VAL A 118 -33.98 -11.78 7.92
C VAL A 118 -32.57 -11.29 7.68
N ILE A 119 -32.26 -10.14 8.29
CA ILE A 119 -30.96 -9.51 8.25
C ILE A 119 -30.24 -9.83 9.55
N LEU A 120 -29.06 -10.45 9.44
CA LEU A 120 -28.16 -10.70 10.56
C LEU A 120 -26.95 -9.80 10.44
N ARG A 121 -26.45 -9.30 11.57
CA ARG A 121 -25.25 -8.47 11.63
C ARG A 121 -24.22 -9.10 12.54
N GLU A 122 -23.00 -9.27 12.02
CA GLU A 122 -21.84 -9.66 12.84
C GLU A 122 -21.54 -8.58 13.90
N PRO A 123 -20.82 -8.91 14.99
CA PRO A 123 -20.36 -7.91 15.94
C PRO A 123 -19.50 -6.82 15.27
N PRO A 124 -19.54 -5.56 15.75
CA PRO A 124 -18.67 -4.52 15.22
C PRO A 124 -17.20 -4.85 15.44
N GLN A 125 -16.35 -4.43 14.50
CA GLN A 125 -14.91 -4.67 14.55
C GLN A 125 -14.17 -3.37 14.90
N GLN A 126 -13.30 -3.43 15.90
CA GLN A 126 -12.44 -2.29 16.23
C GLN A 126 -11.33 -2.15 15.19
N VAL A 127 -11.27 -0.98 14.56
CA VAL A 127 -10.17 -0.58 13.70
C VAL A 127 -9.23 0.32 14.47
N LYS A 128 -7.95 -0.04 14.45
CA LYS A 128 -6.86 0.74 15.01
C LYS A 128 -6.12 1.43 13.87
N LEU A 129 -5.93 2.73 14.01
CA LEU A 129 -5.08 3.51 13.12
C LEU A 129 -3.70 3.66 13.78
N PHE A 130 -2.68 3.13 13.12
CA PHE A 130 -1.30 3.26 13.57
C PHE A 130 -0.67 4.56 13.06
N ALA A 131 0.28 5.09 13.84
CA ALA A 131 1.09 6.25 13.45
C ALA A 131 1.87 5.97 12.16
N PHE A 132 2.30 4.71 11.96
CA PHE A 132 3.14 4.21 10.86
C PHE A 132 4.56 4.80 10.82
N LEU A 133 4.77 6.00 11.34
CA LEU A 133 6.07 6.66 11.45
C LEU A 133 6.51 6.80 12.91
N ASP A 134 7.81 6.71 13.15
CA ASP A 134 8.40 7.26 14.37
C ASP A 134 8.56 8.77 14.16
N GLY A 135 7.91 9.58 14.97
CA GLY A 135 7.83 11.02 14.71
C GLY A 135 7.02 11.79 15.74
N THR A 136 6.62 13.01 15.39
CA THR A 136 5.82 13.91 16.24
C THR A 136 4.46 14.16 15.62
N VAL A 137 3.41 14.18 16.43
CA VAL A 137 2.06 14.58 15.98
C VAL A 137 2.05 16.08 15.74
N ALA A 138 2.09 16.49 14.48
CA ALA A 138 2.05 17.91 14.09
C ALA A 138 0.64 18.52 14.22
N GLU A 139 -0.39 17.71 14.00
CA GLU A 139 -1.79 18.16 13.98
C GLU A 139 -2.71 17.02 14.43
N VAL A 140 -3.71 17.33 15.27
CA VAL A 140 -4.83 16.42 15.56
C VAL A 140 -6.00 16.78 14.63
N LEU A 141 -6.60 15.77 14.00
CA LEU A 141 -7.79 15.89 13.17
C LEU A 141 -8.99 15.35 13.96
N PRO A 142 -9.80 16.22 14.59
CA PRO A 142 -10.85 15.79 15.51
C PRO A 142 -11.78 14.76 14.89
N GLY A 143 -12.00 13.65 15.60
CA GLY A 143 -12.87 12.56 15.17
C GLY A 143 -12.35 11.73 13.99
N GLN A 144 -11.17 12.03 13.43
CA GLN A 144 -10.68 11.37 12.21
C GLN A 144 -9.28 10.77 12.36
N GLY A 145 -8.35 11.45 13.02
CA GLY A 145 -6.97 10.96 13.12
C GLY A 145 -5.96 12.07 13.41
N VAL A 146 -4.77 11.99 12.80
CA VAL A 146 -3.64 12.87 13.09
C VAL A 146 -2.77 13.11 11.86
N ARG A 147 -1.92 14.13 11.90
CA ARG A 147 -0.77 14.30 11.01
C ARG A 147 0.50 14.00 11.80
N VAL A 148 1.31 13.07 11.31
CA VAL A 148 2.60 12.70 11.92
C VAL A 148 3.73 13.19 11.02
N GLU A 149 4.68 13.90 11.62
CA GLU A 149 5.87 14.41 10.95
C GLU A 149 7.12 13.70 11.44
N THR A 150 8.03 13.40 10.52
CA THR A 150 9.32 12.79 10.84
C THR A 150 10.41 13.32 9.91
N THR A 151 11.60 13.54 10.46
CA THR A 151 12.81 13.73 9.64
C THR A 151 13.34 12.34 9.29
N CYS A 152 13.53 12.05 8.00
CA CYS A 152 13.85 10.70 7.55
C CYS A 152 14.64 10.68 6.25
N ALA A 153 15.26 9.54 5.94
CA ALA A 153 15.54 9.16 4.57
C ALA A 153 14.24 8.64 3.91
N LEU A 154 13.97 9.08 2.68
CA LEU A 154 12.80 8.68 1.90
C LEU A 154 13.24 8.09 0.56
N ILE A 155 12.79 6.87 0.27
CA ILE A 155 12.96 6.22 -1.02
C ILE A 155 11.59 5.79 -1.51
N GLN A 156 11.24 6.15 -2.75
CA GLN A 156 10.03 5.67 -3.42
C GLN A 156 10.38 4.57 -4.42
N GLY A 157 9.59 3.49 -4.38
CA GLY A 157 9.63 2.46 -5.40
C GLY A 157 8.69 2.75 -6.58
N ILE A 158 8.86 2.01 -7.66
CA ILE A 158 7.96 2.08 -8.83
C ILE A 158 6.65 1.36 -8.55
N PHE A 159 6.74 0.21 -7.89
CA PHE A 159 5.64 -0.72 -7.69
C PHE A 159 5.83 -1.50 -6.39
N GLY A 160 4.74 -1.83 -5.71
CA GLY A 160 4.75 -2.63 -4.50
C GLY A 160 3.42 -3.30 -4.26
N ILE A 161 3.40 -4.22 -3.30
CA ILE A 161 2.21 -4.91 -2.80
C ILE A 161 2.30 -5.11 -1.29
N GLY A 162 1.15 -5.39 -0.68
CA GLY A 162 1.07 -5.55 0.76
C GLY A 162 1.02 -4.21 1.49
N GLY A 163 0.40 -4.23 2.65
CA GLY A 163 0.11 -3.03 3.42
C GLY A 163 1.34 -2.41 4.09
N GLU A 164 1.05 -1.51 5.01
CA GLU A 164 2.06 -0.86 5.83
C GLU A 164 2.67 -1.84 6.84
N THR A 165 4.00 -1.79 6.98
CA THR A 165 4.75 -2.57 7.95
C THR A 165 5.94 -1.77 8.49
N TRP A 166 6.57 -2.28 9.53
CA TRP A 166 7.80 -1.71 10.08
C TRP A 166 8.67 -2.78 10.74
N GLY A 167 9.98 -2.58 10.66
CA GLY A 167 10.99 -3.50 11.21
C GLY A 167 12.41 -2.97 11.03
N SER A 168 13.40 -3.72 11.52
CA SER A 168 14.80 -3.41 11.24
C SER A 168 15.10 -3.67 9.76
N LEU A 169 15.72 -2.70 9.09
CA LEU A 169 16.31 -2.86 7.77
C LEU A 169 17.55 -3.74 7.88
N VAL A 170 17.71 -4.70 6.96
CA VAL A 170 18.93 -5.48 6.82
C VAL A 170 19.28 -5.70 5.36
N LEU A 171 20.56 -5.65 5.03
CA LEU A 171 21.06 -6.09 3.72
C LEU A 171 20.97 -7.61 3.59
N GLY A 172 20.29 -8.07 2.54
CA GLY A 172 20.20 -9.50 2.19
C GLY A 172 21.19 -9.93 1.11
N VAL A 173 21.86 -8.97 0.46
CA VAL A 173 22.87 -9.18 -0.60
C VAL A 173 24.02 -8.18 -0.45
N ALA A 174 25.14 -8.44 -1.11
CA ALA A 174 26.33 -7.59 -1.03
C ALA A 174 26.38 -6.48 -2.10
N SER A 175 25.69 -6.64 -3.23
CA SER A 175 25.73 -5.68 -4.34
C SER A 175 24.35 -5.43 -4.99
N PRO A 176 24.16 -4.28 -5.65
CA PRO A 176 22.90 -3.96 -6.34
C PRO A 176 22.60 -4.86 -7.55
N GLU A 177 23.61 -5.52 -8.12
CA GLU A 177 23.50 -6.46 -9.24
C GLU A 177 23.16 -7.89 -8.80
N GLU A 178 23.30 -8.19 -7.51
CA GLU A 178 23.13 -9.55 -7.00
C GLU A 178 21.65 -9.95 -6.94
N ASP A 179 21.33 -11.14 -7.44
CA ASP A 179 20.00 -11.72 -7.37
C ASP A 179 19.71 -12.27 -5.96
N VAL A 180 18.49 -12.07 -5.47
CA VAL A 180 18.01 -12.63 -4.20
C VAL A 180 17.52 -14.06 -4.43
N THR A 181 18.21 -15.02 -3.81
CA THR A 181 17.84 -16.44 -3.84
C THR A 181 17.19 -16.89 -2.54
N ALA A 182 16.57 -18.08 -2.53
CA ALA A 182 16.01 -18.65 -1.32
C ALA A 182 17.05 -18.84 -0.20
N ALA A 183 18.32 -19.07 -0.55
CA ALA A 183 19.40 -19.24 0.43
C ALA A 183 19.68 -17.99 1.26
N HIS A 184 19.41 -16.80 0.71
CA HIS A 184 19.57 -15.53 1.45
C HIS A 184 18.56 -15.40 2.60
N PHE A 185 17.42 -16.09 2.53
CA PHE A 185 16.39 -16.02 3.56
C PHE A 185 16.58 -17.10 4.65
N THR A 186 17.27 -16.71 5.71
CA THR A 186 17.47 -17.50 6.96
C THR A 186 16.58 -17.00 8.11
N SER A 187 16.51 -17.75 9.20
CA SER A 187 15.77 -17.37 10.42
C SER A 187 16.20 -16.03 11.03
N ALA A 188 17.42 -15.56 10.74
CA ALA A 188 17.90 -14.24 11.16
C ALA A 188 17.14 -13.07 10.53
N HIS A 189 16.34 -13.31 9.47
CA HIS A 189 15.54 -12.30 8.77
C HIS A 189 14.09 -12.25 9.24
N ALA A 190 13.67 -13.15 10.15
CA ALA A 190 12.33 -13.14 10.71
C ALA A 190 12.05 -11.78 11.39
N GLY A 191 10.92 -11.16 11.05
CA GLY A 191 10.53 -9.86 11.60
C GLY A 191 11.25 -8.64 10.98
N LYS A 192 12.13 -8.82 10.00
CA LYS A 192 12.96 -7.75 9.41
C LYS A 192 12.48 -7.32 8.01
N ILE A 193 13.01 -6.19 7.55
CA ILE A 193 12.87 -5.71 6.17
C ILE A 193 14.19 -5.98 5.45
N VAL A 194 14.17 -6.84 4.43
CA VAL A 194 15.37 -7.29 3.72
C VAL A 194 15.55 -6.48 2.43
N VAL A 195 16.74 -5.92 2.25
CA VAL A 195 17.15 -5.22 1.02
C VAL A 195 17.90 -6.20 0.12
N GLY A 196 17.36 -6.43 -1.07
CA GLY A 196 17.95 -7.21 -2.15
C GLY A 196 18.67 -6.33 -3.18
N GLY A 197 19.17 -6.98 -4.23
CA GLY A 197 19.86 -6.36 -5.35
C GLY A 197 18.95 -6.29 -6.57
N ALA A 198 19.29 -7.02 -7.64
CA ALA A 198 18.67 -6.85 -8.95
C ALA A 198 17.30 -7.53 -9.09
N PHE A 199 17.14 -8.71 -8.52
CA PHE A 199 15.97 -9.54 -8.83
C PHE A 199 15.59 -10.47 -7.69
N VAL A 200 14.30 -10.76 -7.54
CA VAL A 200 13.80 -11.83 -6.68
C VAL A 200 12.82 -12.72 -7.46
N GLY A 201 13.03 -14.04 -7.38
CA GLY A 201 12.16 -15.04 -7.99
C GLY A 201 11.17 -15.68 -7.01
N ALA A 202 10.20 -16.43 -7.55
CA ALA A 202 9.13 -17.08 -6.77
C ALA A 202 9.63 -17.94 -5.60
N GLU A 203 10.67 -18.76 -5.80
CA GLU A 203 11.21 -19.63 -4.74
C GLU A 203 11.72 -18.83 -3.53
N ALA A 204 12.39 -17.71 -3.79
CA ALA A 204 12.91 -16.83 -2.76
C ALA A 204 11.77 -16.13 -2.00
N LEU A 205 10.70 -15.71 -2.70
CA LEU A 205 9.50 -15.12 -2.09
C LEU A 205 8.75 -16.12 -1.19
N VAL A 206 8.60 -17.37 -1.64
CA VAL A 206 8.02 -18.45 -0.83
C VAL A 206 8.85 -18.68 0.44
N ARG A 207 10.18 -18.73 0.30
CA ARG A 207 11.08 -18.88 1.45
C ARG A 207 10.99 -17.69 2.41
N ALA A 208 10.96 -16.46 1.90
CA ALA A 208 10.81 -15.26 2.72
C ALA A 208 9.52 -15.26 3.54
N LYS A 209 8.40 -15.69 2.92
CA LYS A 209 7.12 -15.90 3.61
C LYS A 209 7.24 -16.94 4.72
N ALA A 210 7.84 -18.09 4.44
CA ALA A 210 8.02 -19.16 5.42
C ALA A 210 8.90 -18.76 6.61
N VAL A 211 9.92 -17.91 6.38
CA VAL A 211 10.79 -17.35 7.42
C VAL A 211 10.07 -16.30 8.28
N GLY A 212 9.01 -15.66 7.76
CA GLY A 212 8.33 -14.56 8.44
C GLY A 212 9.06 -13.23 8.31
N VAL A 213 9.68 -12.97 7.15
CA VAL A 213 10.19 -11.64 6.78
C VAL A 213 9.02 -10.65 6.76
N LYS A 214 9.23 -9.42 7.27
CA LYS A 214 8.16 -8.38 7.27
C LYS A 214 8.09 -7.61 5.96
N GLY A 215 9.23 -7.39 5.31
CA GLY A 215 9.26 -6.67 4.04
C GLY A 215 10.48 -6.99 3.18
N ILE A 216 10.35 -6.76 1.88
CA ILE A 216 11.40 -6.98 0.88
C ILE A 216 11.49 -5.74 0.00
N VAL A 217 12.70 -5.21 -0.18
CA VAL A 217 13.01 -4.13 -1.12
C VAL A 217 13.98 -4.68 -2.16
N VAL A 218 13.66 -4.62 -3.45
CA VAL A 218 14.50 -5.21 -4.52
C VAL A 218 14.38 -4.39 -5.81
N GLY A 219 15.36 -4.51 -6.71
CA GLY A 219 15.35 -3.88 -8.02
C GLY A 219 14.13 -4.26 -8.86
N GLY A 220 13.97 -5.56 -9.14
CA GLY A 220 12.80 -6.05 -9.85
C GLY A 220 12.39 -7.50 -9.60
N MET A 221 11.33 -7.91 -10.28
CA MET A 221 10.77 -9.25 -10.28
C MET A 221 10.00 -9.52 -11.58
N ASP A 222 9.72 -10.77 -11.92
CA ASP A 222 8.86 -11.06 -13.07
C ASP A 222 7.36 -10.96 -12.71
N ASP A 223 6.52 -10.50 -13.65
CA ASP A 223 5.06 -10.45 -13.49
C ASP A 223 4.46 -11.83 -13.18
N LYS A 224 5.02 -12.90 -13.76
CA LYS A 224 4.59 -14.29 -13.49
C LYS A 224 4.79 -14.66 -12.01
N ASP A 225 5.90 -14.23 -11.40
CA ASP A 225 6.23 -14.54 -10.01
C ASP A 225 5.32 -13.76 -9.06
N LEU A 226 4.92 -12.54 -9.46
CA LEU A 226 3.92 -11.75 -8.75
C LEU A 226 2.56 -12.45 -8.75
N ARG A 227 2.11 -12.95 -9.91
CA ARG A 227 0.87 -13.73 -10.03
C ARG A 227 0.92 -14.98 -9.16
N THR A 228 2.04 -15.70 -9.16
CA THR A 228 2.21 -16.87 -8.29
C THR A 228 2.15 -16.50 -6.81
N LEU A 229 2.73 -15.38 -6.41
CA LEU A 229 2.68 -14.90 -5.03
C LEU A 229 1.27 -14.48 -4.60
N LEU A 230 0.52 -13.81 -5.48
CA LEU A 230 -0.84 -13.32 -5.21
C LEU A 230 -1.89 -14.43 -5.31
N GLY A 231 -1.72 -15.39 -6.21
CA GLY A 231 -2.71 -16.40 -6.57
C GLY A 231 -3.81 -15.90 -7.52
N TYR A 232 -3.69 -14.68 -8.05
CA TYR A 232 -4.62 -14.07 -8.99
C TYR A 232 -3.95 -12.96 -9.82
N ASP A 233 -4.62 -12.50 -10.87
CA ASP A 233 -4.15 -11.40 -11.71
C ASP A 233 -4.52 -10.05 -11.12
N LEU A 234 -3.51 -9.20 -10.88
CA LEU A 234 -3.68 -7.90 -10.22
C LEU A 234 -4.55 -6.91 -11.03
N GLY A 235 -4.71 -7.11 -12.35
CA GLY A 235 -5.61 -6.33 -13.21
C GLY A 235 -5.26 -4.83 -13.27
N VAL A 236 -5.79 -4.04 -12.33
CA VAL A 236 -5.47 -2.62 -12.16
C VAL A 236 -4.46 -2.49 -11.01
N ALA A 237 -3.32 -1.83 -11.23
CA ALA A 237 -2.29 -1.61 -10.21
C ALA A 237 -2.76 -0.62 -9.12
N ILE A 238 -3.71 -1.05 -8.29
CA ILE A 238 -4.12 -0.47 -7.02
C ILE A 238 -3.82 -1.54 -5.98
N THR A 239 -2.80 -1.29 -5.16
CA THR A 239 -2.25 -2.26 -4.21
C THR A 239 -2.13 -1.69 -2.82
N GLY A 240 -1.70 -2.51 -1.86
CA GLY A 240 -1.50 -2.13 -0.45
C GLY A 240 -2.47 -2.81 0.52
N THR A 241 -3.35 -3.66 0.01
CA THR A 241 -4.33 -4.42 0.82
C THR A 241 -4.15 -5.92 0.67
N GLU A 242 -3.16 -6.37 -0.12
CA GLU A 242 -2.89 -7.78 -0.35
C GLU A 242 -2.30 -8.44 0.89
N THR A 243 -2.79 -9.63 1.22
CA THR A 243 -2.33 -10.40 2.38
C THR A 243 -1.34 -11.49 1.97
N VAL A 244 -0.17 -11.09 1.45
CA VAL A 244 0.86 -12.03 0.96
C VAL A 244 1.84 -12.50 2.03
N GLY A 245 1.83 -11.89 3.22
CA GLY A 245 2.65 -12.24 4.38
C GLY A 245 3.81 -11.27 4.65
N PHE A 246 4.12 -10.38 3.71
CA PHE A 246 5.12 -9.33 3.81
C PHE A 246 4.74 -8.15 2.90
N THR A 247 5.43 -7.02 3.05
CA THR A 247 5.34 -5.89 2.13
C THR A 247 6.47 -5.93 1.11
N LEU A 248 6.17 -5.86 -0.18
CA LEU A 248 7.16 -5.89 -1.25
C LEU A 248 7.25 -4.53 -1.94
N VAL A 249 8.46 -4.04 -2.18
CA VAL A 249 8.73 -2.83 -2.94
C VAL A 249 9.78 -3.10 -4.01
N LEU A 250 9.41 -2.79 -5.26
CA LEU A 250 10.29 -2.81 -6.42
C LEU A 250 10.80 -1.40 -6.69
N THR A 251 12.11 -1.20 -6.72
CA THR A 251 12.70 0.12 -6.98
C THR A 251 12.78 0.42 -8.47
N GLU A 252 12.99 -0.59 -9.32
CA GLU A 252 13.16 -0.43 -10.78
C GLU A 252 12.05 -1.08 -11.62
N GLY A 253 11.18 -1.88 -11.02
CA GLY A 253 9.96 -2.41 -11.65
C GLY A 253 10.05 -3.88 -12.05
N PHE A 254 9.43 -4.26 -13.17
CA PHE A 254 9.34 -5.66 -13.59
C PHE A 254 10.51 -6.08 -14.50
N GLY A 255 11.02 -7.29 -14.28
CA GLY A 255 12.21 -7.87 -14.91
C GLY A 255 13.42 -7.89 -13.98
N ARG A 256 14.52 -8.47 -14.46
CA ARG A 256 15.83 -8.45 -13.78
C ARG A 256 16.51 -7.11 -14.02
N ILE A 257 16.43 -6.21 -13.04
CA ILE A 257 16.97 -4.86 -13.17
C ILE A 257 17.75 -4.53 -11.88
N PRO A 258 19.08 -4.34 -11.95
CA PRO A 258 19.89 -3.91 -10.81
C PRO A 258 19.30 -2.67 -10.13
N MET A 259 19.19 -2.70 -8.81
CA MET A 259 18.79 -1.51 -8.05
C MET A 259 19.76 -0.37 -8.34
N ALA A 260 19.26 0.86 -8.53
CA ALA A 260 20.15 1.99 -8.73
C ALA A 260 21.19 2.08 -7.61
N HIS A 261 22.48 2.20 -7.99
CA HIS A 261 23.60 2.20 -7.05
C HIS A 261 23.43 3.24 -5.92
N ARG A 262 22.87 4.42 -6.24
CA ARG A 262 22.57 5.45 -5.23
C ARG A 262 21.57 4.96 -4.17
N THR A 263 20.51 4.30 -4.60
CA THR A 263 19.47 3.76 -3.72
C THR A 263 20.03 2.66 -2.84
N PHE A 264 20.78 1.71 -3.43
CA PHE A 264 21.42 0.64 -2.69
C PHE A 264 22.42 1.17 -1.65
N GLU A 265 23.26 2.13 -2.03
CA GLU A 265 24.22 2.76 -1.11
C GLU A 265 23.55 3.51 0.03
N LEU A 266 22.43 4.20 -0.23
CA LEU A 266 21.65 4.84 0.82
C LEU A 266 21.07 3.81 1.79
N LEU A 267 20.44 2.75 1.29
CA LEU A 267 19.91 1.66 2.11
C LEU A 267 21.00 0.94 2.90
N ARG A 268 22.18 0.75 2.31
CA ARG A 268 23.36 0.18 2.98
C ARG A 268 23.83 1.01 4.16
N LYS A 269 23.87 2.34 4.04
CA LYS A 269 24.18 3.25 5.16
C LYS A 269 23.13 3.22 6.28
N LEU A 270 21.92 2.74 5.97
CA LEU A 270 20.79 2.67 6.89
C LEU A 270 20.57 1.24 7.45
N ASP A 271 21.49 0.32 7.18
CA ASP A 271 21.46 -1.05 7.70
C ASP A 271 21.32 -1.07 9.23
N GLY A 272 20.49 -1.99 9.74
CA GLY A 272 20.18 -2.13 11.16
C GLY A 272 19.19 -1.11 11.73
N ARG A 273 18.77 -0.09 10.95
CA ARG A 273 17.84 0.94 11.43
C ARG A 273 16.39 0.49 11.33
N LYS A 274 15.55 1.07 12.18
CA LYS A 274 14.10 0.88 12.10
C LYS A 274 13.56 1.60 10.87
N THR A 275 12.74 0.90 10.10
CA THR A 275 12.23 1.37 8.82
C THR A 275 10.74 1.09 8.74
N SER A 276 9.99 2.07 8.24
CA SER A 276 8.59 1.95 7.87
C SER A 276 8.50 1.73 6.36
N LEU A 277 7.67 0.77 5.94
CA LEU A 277 7.56 0.32 4.56
C LEU A 277 6.09 0.24 4.17
N SER A 278 5.73 0.78 3.01
CA SER A 278 4.40 0.65 2.43
C SER A 278 4.52 0.16 0.99
N GLY A 279 3.78 -0.90 0.66
CA GLY A 279 3.69 -1.44 -0.69
C GLY A 279 2.59 -0.78 -1.52
N ALA A 280 1.80 0.12 -0.94
CA ALA A 280 0.67 0.72 -1.62
C ALA A 280 1.09 1.44 -2.90
N THR A 281 0.52 1.01 -4.02
CA THR A 281 0.78 1.56 -5.35
C THR A 281 -0.53 1.91 -6.02
N GLN A 282 -0.62 3.13 -6.56
CA GLN A 282 -1.74 3.57 -7.37
C GLN A 282 -1.23 4.42 -8.52
N ILE A 283 -1.44 3.94 -9.75
CA ILE A 283 -0.88 4.58 -10.95
C ILE A 283 -1.79 5.67 -11.55
N ARG A 284 -3.09 5.70 -11.21
CA ARG A 284 -4.09 6.61 -11.78
C ARG A 284 -4.99 7.20 -10.69
N ALA A 285 -5.56 8.39 -10.95
CA ALA A 285 -6.50 9.09 -10.05
C ALA A 285 -5.96 9.33 -8.62
N GLY A 286 -4.86 10.07 -8.50
CA GLY A 286 -4.15 10.28 -7.23
C GLY A 286 -3.03 9.26 -7.07
N VAL A 287 -1.85 9.61 -7.58
CA VAL A 287 -0.72 8.67 -7.63
C VAL A 287 -0.21 8.38 -6.21
N ILE A 288 -0.16 7.10 -5.87
CA ILE A 288 0.47 6.60 -4.65
C ILE A 288 1.65 5.74 -5.06
N ARG A 289 2.80 6.00 -4.46
CA ARG A 289 4.01 5.20 -4.66
C ARG A 289 4.31 4.42 -3.39
N PRO A 290 4.82 3.18 -3.54
CA PRO A 290 5.38 2.47 -2.41
C PRO A 290 6.59 3.25 -1.89
N GLU A 291 6.84 3.14 -0.61
CA GLU A 291 7.78 4.01 0.09
C GLU A 291 8.52 3.27 1.18
N ILE A 292 9.78 3.65 1.34
CA ILE A 292 10.70 3.18 2.36
C ILE A 292 11.11 4.42 3.13
N ILE A 293 10.75 4.47 4.42
CA ILE A 293 10.96 5.62 5.28
C ILE A 293 11.81 5.18 6.46
N VAL A 294 13.01 5.74 6.56
CA VAL A 294 13.93 5.46 7.67
C VAL A 294 14.05 6.71 8.54
N PRO A 295 13.38 6.76 9.70
CA PRO A 295 13.46 7.90 10.61
C PRO A 295 14.90 8.17 11.04
N LEU A 296 15.23 9.46 11.15
CA LEU A 296 16.51 9.97 11.61
C LEU A 296 16.27 10.75 12.90
N ALA A 297 17.08 10.52 13.92
CA ALA A 297 16.94 11.24 15.17
C ALA A 297 17.24 12.75 14.97
N PRO A 298 16.64 13.65 15.77
CA PRO A 298 16.96 15.07 15.72
C PRO A 298 18.47 15.31 15.89
N GLY A 299 19.06 16.09 14.98
CA GLY A 299 20.50 16.39 14.99
C GLY A 299 21.41 15.22 14.60
N GLU A 300 20.87 14.04 14.28
CA GLU A 300 21.68 12.89 13.88
C GLU A 300 22.43 13.16 12.58
N GLN A 301 23.74 12.89 12.58
CA GLN A 301 24.59 12.95 11.40
C GLN A 301 25.02 11.54 11.02
N ILE A 302 24.77 11.17 9.77
CA ILE A 302 25.24 9.90 9.18
C ILE A 302 26.18 10.26 8.04
N GLN A 303 27.37 9.67 8.02
CA GLN A 303 28.38 9.96 7.01
C GLN A 303 27.83 9.74 5.59
N GLY A 304 27.87 10.79 4.77
CA GLY A 304 27.35 10.77 3.40
C GLY A 304 25.82 10.74 3.29
N ILE A 305 25.10 11.14 4.35
CA ILE A 305 23.70 11.57 4.33
C ILE A 305 23.70 13.04 4.77
N GLU A 306 23.73 13.94 3.80
CA GLU A 306 23.75 15.38 4.08
C GLU A 306 22.36 15.90 4.48
N ALA A 307 22.34 17.06 5.12
CA ALA A 307 21.11 17.77 5.41
C ALA A 307 20.46 18.23 4.09
N GLY A 308 19.54 17.42 3.56
CA GLY A 308 18.68 17.84 2.46
C GLY A 308 17.96 19.12 2.86
N GLN A 309 17.99 20.11 1.96
CA GLN A 309 17.08 21.25 2.03
C GLN A 309 15.67 20.71 2.14
N SER A 310 14.87 21.23 3.07
CA SER A 310 13.45 20.92 3.23
C SER A 310 12.76 20.97 1.87
N GLY A 311 12.59 19.80 1.25
CA GLY A 311 12.05 19.68 -0.08
C GLY A 311 10.54 19.71 0.03
N GLU A 312 9.95 20.90 -0.07
CA GLU A 312 8.67 20.98 -0.77
C GLU A 312 8.81 20.19 -2.06
N ALA A 313 7.85 19.29 -2.34
CA ALA A 313 7.82 18.46 -3.54
C ALA A 313 8.30 19.30 -4.74
N ARG A 314 9.47 18.94 -5.31
CA ARG A 314 10.12 19.74 -6.35
C ARG A 314 9.07 20.08 -7.42
N GLY A 315 8.84 21.38 -7.60
CA GLY A 315 7.85 21.91 -8.54
C GLY A 315 8.23 21.67 -9.99
N GLY A 316 8.09 20.43 -10.47
CA GLY A 316 8.30 20.02 -11.86
C GLY A 316 9.76 20.02 -12.32
N VAL A 317 10.00 19.50 -13.54
CA VAL A 317 11.34 19.48 -14.16
C VAL A 317 11.81 20.86 -14.57
N LYS A 318 13.12 21.10 -14.45
CA LYS A 318 13.84 22.28 -14.93
C LYS A 318 14.86 21.89 -16.00
N VAL A 319 15.26 22.89 -16.80
CA VAL A 319 16.42 22.74 -17.70
C VAL A 319 17.66 22.41 -16.87
N GLY A 320 18.43 21.41 -17.30
CA GLY A 320 19.59 20.88 -16.60
C GLY A 320 19.33 19.59 -15.82
N ASP A 321 18.07 19.30 -15.49
CA ASP A 321 17.71 18.10 -14.71
C ASP A 321 18.04 16.81 -15.50
N PRO A 322 18.60 15.79 -14.83
CA PRO A 322 18.80 14.50 -15.45
C PRO A 322 17.46 13.75 -15.54
N VAL A 323 17.24 13.08 -16.65
CA VAL A 323 15.97 12.43 -16.97
C VAL A 323 16.19 11.08 -17.64
N ARG A 324 15.30 10.11 -17.36
CA ARG A 324 15.26 8.79 -18.02
C ARG A 324 14.03 8.74 -18.91
N VAL A 325 14.18 8.22 -20.12
CA VAL A 325 13.05 8.07 -21.05
C VAL A 325 12.36 6.72 -20.78
N ILE A 326 11.05 6.76 -20.54
CA ILE A 326 10.25 5.59 -20.13
C ILE A 326 9.37 5.05 -21.26
N ARG A 327 9.58 5.49 -22.50
CA ARG A 327 8.89 4.97 -23.69
C ARG A 327 9.81 4.85 -24.89
N VAL A 328 9.49 3.91 -25.78
CA VAL A 328 10.08 3.82 -27.11
C VAL A 328 9.88 5.12 -27.89
N PRO A 329 10.80 5.50 -28.80
CA PRO A 329 11.96 4.72 -29.25
C PRO A 329 13.20 4.82 -28.35
N PHE A 330 13.18 5.69 -27.33
CA PHE A 330 14.37 5.99 -26.51
C PHE A 330 14.34 5.33 -25.12
N PHE A 331 13.51 4.29 -24.94
CA PHE A 331 13.29 3.63 -23.64
C PHE A 331 14.60 3.29 -22.93
N GLY A 332 14.72 3.66 -21.66
CA GLY A 332 15.89 3.43 -20.81
C GLY A 332 17.04 4.42 -21.01
N ARG A 333 17.04 5.24 -22.07
CA ARG A 333 18.11 6.23 -22.30
C ARG A 333 18.04 7.34 -21.27
N ILE A 334 19.23 7.74 -20.78
CA ILE A 334 19.41 8.83 -19.82
C ILE A 334 19.97 10.04 -20.54
N GLY A 335 19.40 11.21 -20.26
CA GLY A 335 19.88 12.48 -20.78
C GLY A 335 19.64 13.64 -19.81
N ARG A 336 19.95 14.85 -20.26
CA ARG A 336 19.66 16.09 -19.53
C ARG A 336 18.66 16.94 -20.30
N VAL A 337 17.76 17.59 -19.58
CA VAL A 337 16.81 18.53 -20.18
C VAL A 337 17.59 19.75 -20.68
N VAL A 338 17.50 20.02 -21.97
CA VAL A 338 18.12 21.22 -22.59
C VAL A 338 17.09 22.27 -22.96
N GLY A 339 15.81 21.91 -23.04
CA GLY A 339 14.73 22.82 -23.39
C GLY A 339 13.37 22.38 -22.86
N LEU A 340 12.55 23.35 -22.48
CA LEU A 340 11.16 23.17 -22.05
C LEU A 340 10.24 24.05 -22.89
N PRO A 341 9.94 23.67 -24.15
CA PRO A 341 9.01 24.42 -24.98
C PRO A 341 7.68 24.66 -24.28
N SER A 342 7.17 25.90 -24.35
CA SER A 342 5.87 26.30 -23.78
C SER A 342 4.70 25.83 -24.64
N ASP A 343 4.90 25.79 -25.95
CA ASP A 343 3.88 25.43 -26.91
C ASP A 343 3.70 23.91 -26.99
N LEU A 344 2.46 23.49 -27.23
CA LEU A 344 2.16 22.08 -27.50
C LEU A 344 2.74 21.71 -28.87
N GLN A 345 3.44 20.59 -28.92
CA GLN A 345 3.91 20.03 -30.19
C GLN A 345 3.04 18.87 -30.63
N MET A 346 2.83 18.78 -31.93
CA MET A 346 2.13 17.66 -32.55
C MET A 346 3.08 16.46 -32.60
N ILE A 347 2.64 15.34 -32.01
CA ILE A 347 3.36 14.06 -32.08
C ILE A 347 2.80 13.19 -33.21
N PRO A 348 3.46 12.07 -33.60
CA PRO A 348 3.02 11.22 -34.71
C PRO A 348 1.58 10.69 -34.60
N THR A 349 1.02 10.64 -33.39
CA THR A 349 -0.40 10.28 -33.16
C THR A 349 -1.35 11.47 -33.37
N GLU A 350 -0.88 12.54 -34.01
CA GLU A 350 -1.57 13.82 -34.27
C GLU A 350 -2.05 14.57 -33.01
N SER A 351 -1.72 14.04 -31.84
CA SER A 351 -2.04 14.64 -30.55
C SER A 351 -1.12 15.82 -30.28
N ARG A 352 -1.66 16.90 -29.72
CA ARG A 352 -0.88 18.06 -29.28
C ARG A 352 -0.52 17.89 -27.81
N VAL A 353 0.76 17.67 -27.53
CA VAL A 353 1.25 17.38 -26.18
C VAL A 353 2.38 18.31 -25.78
N ARG A 354 2.59 18.46 -24.47
CA ARG A 354 3.77 19.15 -23.95
C ARG A 354 4.98 18.24 -24.10
N VAL A 355 6.06 18.80 -24.61
CA VAL A 355 7.32 18.08 -24.85
C VAL A 355 8.46 18.65 -24.02
N MET A 356 9.59 17.96 -24.05
CA MET A 356 10.88 18.38 -23.53
C MET A 356 11.95 18.06 -24.56
N GLU A 357 12.95 18.90 -24.63
CA GLU A 357 14.17 18.61 -25.39
C GLU A 357 15.18 17.99 -24.44
N VAL A 358 15.61 16.77 -24.76
CA VAL A 358 16.58 16.00 -23.97
C VAL A 358 17.83 15.80 -24.81
N GLN A 359 18.98 16.12 -24.24
CA GLN A 359 20.29 15.76 -24.78
C GLN A 359 20.81 14.52 -24.08
N PHE A 360 21.08 13.47 -24.86
CA PHE A 360 21.65 12.22 -24.36
C PHE A 360 23.17 12.29 -24.22
N THR A 361 23.75 11.29 -23.55
CA THR A 361 25.19 11.19 -23.31
C THR A 361 26.04 11.09 -24.57
N ASP A 362 25.49 10.57 -25.67
CA ASP A 362 26.11 10.52 -27.00
C ASP A 362 26.06 11.87 -27.75
N GLY A 363 25.56 12.93 -27.10
CA GLY A 363 25.43 14.28 -27.66
C GLY A 363 24.17 14.50 -28.50
N SER A 364 23.46 13.43 -28.88
CA SER A 364 22.23 13.51 -29.66
C SER A 364 21.10 14.18 -28.88
N ARG A 365 20.17 14.81 -29.60
CA ARG A 365 19.00 15.49 -29.02
C ARG A 365 17.72 14.86 -29.51
N ALA A 366 16.73 14.77 -28.63
CA ALA A 366 15.38 14.32 -28.97
C ALA A 366 14.33 15.21 -28.32
N VAL A 367 13.23 15.41 -29.03
CA VAL A 367 12.00 16.00 -28.50
C VAL A 367 11.11 14.87 -28.03
N ILE A 368 10.78 14.86 -26.74
CA ILE A 368 10.09 13.74 -26.11
C ILE A 368 8.89 14.28 -25.33
N PRO A 369 7.70 13.66 -25.44
CA PRO A 369 6.56 14.02 -24.61
C PRO A 369 6.93 13.99 -23.13
N ARG A 370 6.48 15.00 -22.36
CA ARG A 370 6.73 15.05 -20.90
C ARG A 370 6.27 13.79 -20.17
N ALA A 371 5.18 13.19 -20.65
CA ALA A 371 4.62 11.94 -20.10
C ALA A 371 5.52 10.71 -20.33
N ASN A 372 6.50 10.80 -21.24
CA ASN A 372 7.39 9.72 -21.61
C ASN A 372 8.77 9.85 -20.94
N ILE A 373 8.90 10.77 -19.98
CA ILE A 373 10.12 11.03 -19.25
C ILE A 373 9.85 10.91 -17.77
N GLU A 374 10.81 10.40 -17.03
CA GLU A 374 10.88 10.55 -15.58
C GLU A 374 12.13 11.35 -15.16
N VAL A 375 11.99 12.15 -14.10
CA VAL A 375 13.13 12.89 -13.51
C VAL A 375 13.94 11.93 -12.66
N ILE A 376 15.25 11.93 -12.89
CA ILE A 376 16.20 11.27 -12.01
C ILE A 376 16.58 12.32 -10.97
N GLU A 377 16.25 12.09 -9.70
CA GLU A 377 16.82 12.95 -8.65
C GLU A 377 18.31 12.63 -8.51
N GLY A 378 19.15 13.67 -8.66
CA GLY A 378 20.61 13.63 -8.49
C GLY A 378 21.02 13.64 -7.03
#